data_AF-A0A7K0L5V7-F1
#
_entry.id   AF-A0A7K0L5V7-F1
#
_cell.length_a   1.000
_cell.length_b   1.000
_cell.length_c   1.000
_cell.angle_alpha   90.00
_cell.angle_beta   90.00
_cell.angle_gamma   90.00
#
_symmetry.space_group_name_H-M   'P 1'
#
loop_
_entity.id
_entity.type
_entity.pdbx_description
1 polymer ?
#
loop_
_entity_poly.entity_id
_entity_poly.type
_entity_poly.pdbx_seq_one_letter_code
_entity_poly.pdbx_strand_id
1 'polypeptide(L)'
;EVIETVEARELFRKMAEAAWACADPGVQFDDTINDWHTTPETGRINASNPCSEYMSLDNSSCNLASLNLMKFLKADGSFDAKTFAKASDLIITAMDISICFADFPTEAIGDTTRAYRQLGIGYANLGALLMASGLAYDSEGGRALAGSITSLLSGTTYKRSAELAGIVGPYAGFAQNAKPHARVMRKHAAASSAAKQETTLDIDVWAEANKAWDACLTIGDKNGWRNAQISVLAPTGTIGLMMDCDTTGIEPDFSLVKFKKLVGGGSMQIVNQTVPLALRKLGYTEETIEAIVEFIATNGHVIDAPGLKPEHYEVFDCALGARSIAPMGHVRMMAACQPFLSGAISKTVNLPEDATVEEVEEVHLEAWRMGIKALAVYRDNCKVGQPLSDGKAKKKDAPVEAAATPVRKRLPKSRPATTTSFSVGGAEGYMTAGAYADGALGEVFLKLGKQGSTLAGVMDAFSIAVSIGLQYGVPLETFVEKFTNLRFEPAGMTDDADVRIAQSMMDYIFRRLALDYLPFEQRSAMGLYTAAERAAALDNGGEYAPVASADTPKAVAPAVAPAAVSKPVAVKIEAAPLAATIGSSSDLLESMGIKSDAPMCMTCGVKMRMSGACFVCEGCGNTSGCS
;
A
#
# COMPACT_ATOMS: atom_id res chain seq x y z
N GLU A 1 -25.07 12.07 23.88
CA GLU A 1 -26.44 11.54 23.76
C GLU A 1 -26.36 10.20 23.06
N VAL A 2 -27.11 9.20 23.51
CA VAL A 2 -27.15 7.89 22.83
C VAL A 2 -28.10 8.02 21.65
N ILE A 3 -27.59 7.79 20.43
CA ILE A 3 -28.38 7.88 19.18
C ILE A 3 -29.14 6.57 18.93
N GLU A 4 -28.50 5.42 19.18
CA GLU A 4 -29.08 4.09 18.98
C GLU A 4 -28.46 3.08 19.96
N THR A 5 -29.21 2.05 20.35
CA THR A 5 -28.72 0.89 21.11
C THR A 5 -28.93 -0.37 20.28
N VAL A 6 -27.86 -1.13 20.07
CA VAL A 6 -27.86 -2.35 19.25
C VAL A 6 -27.25 -3.52 20.01
N GLU A 7 -27.60 -4.74 19.62
CA GLU A 7 -26.99 -5.96 20.17
C GLU A 7 -25.54 -6.08 19.70
N ALA A 8 -24.59 -6.05 20.63
CA ALA A 8 -23.16 -6.06 20.31
C ALA A 8 -22.73 -7.28 19.48
N ARG A 9 -23.33 -8.45 19.74
CA ARG A 9 -23.06 -9.67 18.98
C ARG A 9 -23.53 -9.57 17.53
N GLU A 10 -24.68 -8.95 17.30
CA GLU A 10 -25.20 -8.76 15.94
C GLU A 10 -24.34 -7.75 15.17
N LEU A 11 -23.89 -6.67 15.82
CA LEU A 11 -22.99 -5.70 15.20
C LEU A 11 -21.64 -6.33 14.85
N PHE A 12 -21.05 -7.10 15.77
CA PHE A 12 -19.80 -7.81 15.52
C PHE A 12 -19.93 -8.82 14.37
N ARG A 13 -21.04 -9.57 14.34
CA ARG A 13 -21.35 -10.48 13.24
C ARG A 13 -21.46 -9.74 11.91
N LYS A 14 -22.15 -8.60 11.85
CA LYS A 14 -22.22 -7.77 10.63
C LYS A 14 -20.85 -7.31 10.13
N MET A 15 -19.95 -6.95 11.06
CA MET A 15 -18.56 -6.61 10.70
C MET A 15 -17.82 -7.82 10.10
N ALA A 16 -17.98 -9.00 10.71
CA ALA A 16 -17.39 -10.24 10.22
C ALA A 16 -17.97 -10.68 8.86
N GLU A 17 -19.29 -10.54 8.66
CA GLU A 17 -19.97 -10.81 7.38
C GLU A 17 -19.45 -9.92 6.26
N ALA A 18 -19.26 -8.62 6.54
CA ALA A 18 -18.65 -7.69 5.58
C ALA A 18 -17.21 -8.12 5.24
N ALA A 19 -16.38 -8.37 6.26
CA ALA A 19 -15.00 -8.76 6.07
C ALA A 19 -14.87 -10.13 5.34
N TRP A 20 -15.80 -11.04 5.58
CA TRP A 20 -15.92 -12.31 4.86
C TRP A 20 -16.32 -12.12 3.38
N ALA A 21 -17.22 -11.17 3.12
CA ALA A 21 -17.74 -10.91 1.79
C ALA A 21 -16.74 -10.17 0.91
N CYS A 22 -15.96 -9.23 1.46
CA CYS A 22 -15.12 -8.34 0.67
C CYS A 22 -13.74 -8.01 1.27
N ALA A 23 -13.27 -8.72 2.30
CA ALA A 23 -11.99 -8.47 3.00
C ALA A 23 -11.91 -7.13 3.74
N ASP A 24 -13.04 -6.43 3.89
CA ASP A 24 -13.14 -5.13 4.54
C ASP A 24 -14.41 -5.10 5.43
N PRO A 25 -14.39 -4.41 6.59
CA PRO A 25 -13.32 -3.56 7.09
C PRO A 25 -12.20 -4.36 7.77
N GLY A 26 -10.96 -3.83 7.71
CA GLY A 26 -9.93 -4.18 8.69
C GLY A 26 -10.30 -3.69 10.09
N VAL A 27 -9.77 -4.34 11.13
CA VAL A 27 -10.08 -4.02 12.54
C VAL A 27 -8.84 -3.49 13.26
N GLN A 28 -9.05 -2.44 14.05
CA GLN A 28 -8.06 -1.83 14.93
C GLN A 28 -8.54 -1.96 16.38
N PHE A 29 -7.67 -2.40 17.28
CA PHE A 29 -7.98 -2.59 18.70
C PHE A 29 -7.51 -1.40 19.50
N ASP A 30 -8.42 -0.46 19.69
CA ASP A 30 -8.14 0.88 20.20
C ASP A 30 -7.42 0.91 21.56
N ASP A 31 -7.92 0.17 22.56
CA ASP A 31 -7.32 0.12 23.89
C ASP A 31 -5.92 -0.48 23.84
N THR A 32 -5.73 -1.54 23.05
CA THR A 32 -4.42 -2.16 22.84
C THR A 32 -3.46 -1.17 22.17
N ILE A 33 -3.89 -0.46 21.14
CA ILE A 33 -3.07 0.54 20.45
C ILE A 33 -2.62 1.63 21.44
N ASN A 34 -3.56 2.21 22.20
CA ASN A 34 -3.26 3.33 23.09
C ASN A 34 -2.49 2.91 24.36
N ASP A 35 -2.59 1.66 24.81
CA ASP A 35 -1.78 1.12 25.92
C ASP A 35 -0.27 1.05 25.57
N TRP A 36 0.04 0.88 24.28
CA TRP A 36 1.41 0.91 23.74
C TRP A 36 1.82 2.28 23.17
N HIS A 37 1.00 3.32 23.35
CA HIS A 37 1.29 4.66 22.86
C HIS A 37 2.40 5.33 23.69
N THR A 38 3.44 5.81 23.02
CA THR A 38 4.57 6.50 23.65
C THR A 38 4.29 7.96 23.94
N THR A 39 3.31 8.59 23.27
CA THR A 39 3.00 10.02 23.44
C THR A 39 1.52 10.36 23.73
N PRO A 40 0.88 9.69 24.71
CA PRO A 40 -0.53 9.89 25.02
C PRO A 40 -0.86 11.24 25.63
N GLU A 41 0.11 11.92 26.26
CA GLU A 41 -0.11 13.25 26.86
C GLU A 41 -0.22 14.35 25.81
N THR A 42 0.32 14.11 24.61
CA THR A 42 0.17 15.01 23.46
C THR A 42 -1.20 14.84 22.82
N GLY A 43 -1.62 13.60 22.61
CA GLY A 43 -2.82 13.29 21.86
C GLY A 43 -3.01 11.79 21.73
N ARG A 44 -4.27 11.38 21.57
CA ARG A 44 -4.68 10.00 21.39
C ARG A 44 -4.34 9.52 19.97
N ILE A 45 -4.05 8.23 19.81
CA ILE A 45 -4.03 7.61 18.47
C ILE A 45 -5.49 7.34 18.09
N ASN A 46 -5.96 7.99 17.03
CA ASN A 46 -7.36 7.91 16.58
C ASN A 46 -7.56 6.87 15.47
N ALA A 47 -6.56 6.71 14.61
CA ALA A 47 -6.57 5.74 13.53
C ALA A 47 -5.14 5.39 13.09
N SER A 48 -5.01 4.25 12.43
CA SER A 48 -3.81 3.88 11.67
C SER A 48 -3.79 4.52 10.27
N ASN A 49 -2.66 4.35 9.58
CA ASN A 49 -2.52 4.58 8.14
C ASN A 49 -3.24 3.50 7.28
N PRO A 50 -3.27 3.64 5.93
CA PRO A 50 -3.97 2.71 5.03
C PRO A 50 -3.53 1.24 5.09
N CYS A 51 -2.31 0.96 5.58
CA CYS A 51 -1.77 -0.40 5.67
C CYS A 51 -1.83 -0.99 7.10
N SER A 52 -2.39 -0.26 8.07
CA SER A 52 -2.62 -0.71 9.45
C SER A 52 -1.35 -1.01 10.29
N GLU A 53 -0.16 -0.58 9.88
CA GLU A 53 1.10 -0.77 10.60
C GLU A 53 1.58 0.48 11.36
N TYR A 54 1.13 1.67 11.00
CA TYR A 54 1.62 2.93 11.56
C TYR A 54 0.62 3.51 12.57
N MET A 55 1.03 3.61 13.84
CA MET A 55 0.17 3.96 14.97
C MET A 55 0.71 5.20 15.69
N SER A 56 0.26 6.38 15.29
CA SER A 56 0.82 7.66 15.75
C SER A 56 -0.27 8.74 15.83
N LEU A 57 0.15 9.93 16.26
CA LEU A 57 -0.67 11.14 16.30
C LEU A 57 -1.21 11.50 14.90
N ASP A 58 -2.37 12.13 14.86
CA ASP A 58 -2.93 12.68 13.63
C ASP A 58 -1.98 13.69 12.98
N ASN A 59 -2.12 13.88 11.67
CA ASN A 59 -1.25 14.76 10.89
C ASN A 59 0.24 14.46 11.12
N SER A 60 0.63 13.19 11.06
CA SER A 60 2.04 12.78 11.10
C SER A 60 2.39 11.99 9.84
N SER A 61 3.66 11.61 9.69
CA SER A 61 4.14 10.88 8.52
C SER A 61 4.91 9.62 8.88
N CYS A 62 4.90 8.69 7.93
CA CYS A 62 5.48 7.37 8.05
C CYS A 62 6.80 7.32 7.25
N ASN A 63 7.94 7.39 7.94
CA ASN A 63 9.26 7.19 7.33
C ASN A 63 9.71 5.75 7.52
N LEU A 64 9.76 4.97 6.44
CA LEU A 64 9.85 3.51 6.47
C LEU A 64 11.15 2.98 5.89
N ALA A 65 11.64 1.87 6.45
CA ALA A 65 12.68 1.05 5.86
C ALA A 65 12.45 -0.42 6.20
N SER A 66 13.04 -1.34 5.42
CA SER A 66 12.97 -2.77 5.71
C SER A 66 14.28 -3.47 5.38
N LEU A 67 14.69 -4.39 6.25
CA LEU A 67 15.85 -5.26 6.05
C LEU A 67 15.42 -6.62 5.46
N ASN A 68 16.13 -7.12 4.44
CA ASN A 68 15.91 -8.48 3.95
C ASN A 68 16.54 -9.51 4.90
N LEU A 69 15.72 -10.29 5.61
CA LEU A 69 16.18 -11.23 6.63
C LEU A 69 17.10 -12.34 6.09
N MET A 70 16.94 -12.74 4.83
CA MET A 70 17.78 -13.79 4.23
C MET A 70 19.26 -13.37 4.10
N LYS A 71 19.58 -12.07 4.14
CA LYS A 71 20.97 -11.59 4.16
C LYS A 71 21.70 -11.88 5.48
N PHE A 72 20.97 -12.27 6.52
CA PHE A 72 21.51 -12.59 7.83
C PHE A 72 21.45 -14.09 8.15
N LEU A 73 20.98 -14.93 7.22
CA LEU A 73 21.09 -16.38 7.35
C LEU A 73 22.51 -16.82 6.98
N LYS A 74 23.23 -17.43 7.92
CA LYS A 74 24.58 -17.95 7.69
C LYS A 74 24.54 -19.31 6.99
N ALA A 75 25.68 -19.70 6.40
CA ALA A 75 25.83 -20.99 5.73
C ALA A 75 25.62 -22.21 6.66
N ASP A 76 25.85 -22.05 7.97
CA ASP A 76 25.56 -23.08 8.98
C ASP A 76 24.07 -23.14 9.37
N GLY A 77 23.25 -22.24 8.81
CA GLY A 77 21.83 -22.09 9.07
C GLY A 77 21.50 -21.30 10.34
N SER A 78 22.47 -20.71 11.04
CA SER A 78 22.22 -19.79 12.16
C SER A 78 21.89 -18.37 11.69
N PHE A 79 21.16 -17.61 12.52
CA PHE A 79 20.87 -16.21 12.24
C PHE A 79 21.99 -15.28 12.76
N ASP A 80 22.48 -14.38 11.92
CA ASP A 80 23.52 -13.41 12.28
C ASP A 80 22.97 -12.20 13.04
N ALA A 81 22.55 -12.45 14.29
CA ALA A 81 21.99 -11.44 15.18
C ALA A 81 22.86 -10.18 15.31
N LYS A 82 24.19 -10.34 15.40
CA LYS A 82 25.11 -9.22 15.61
C LYS A 82 25.19 -8.31 14.38
N THR A 83 25.27 -8.89 13.18
CA THR A 83 25.28 -8.11 11.95
C THR A 83 23.91 -7.47 11.70
N PHE A 84 22.82 -8.18 12.00
CA PHE A 84 21.46 -7.63 11.93
C PHE A 84 21.27 -6.42 12.86
N ALA A 85 21.73 -6.51 14.11
CA ALA A 85 21.70 -5.40 15.05
C ALA A 85 22.49 -4.19 14.53
N LYS A 86 23.72 -4.39 14.04
CA LYS A 86 24.53 -3.31 13.48
C LYS A 86 23.89 -2.66 12.24
N ALA A 87 23.28 -3.46 11.36
CA ALA A 87 22.56 -2.95 10.21
C ALA A 87 21.34 -2.11 10.65
N SER A 88 20.58 -2.60 11.62
CA SER A 88 19.42 -1.89 12.19
C SER A 88 19.81 -0.54 12.81
N ASP A 89 20.91 -0.51 13.57
CA ASP A 89 21.50 0.69 14.17
C ASP A 89 21.91 1.74 13.11
N LEU A 90 22.57 1.28 12.05
CA LEU A 90 22.97 2.13 10.92
C LEU A 90 21.74 2.71 10.19
N ILE A 91 20.78 1.86 9.84
CA ILE A 91 19.60 2.26 9.08
C ILE A 91 18.74 3.23 9.87
N ILE A 92 18.52 2.99 11.17
CA ILE A 92 17.71 3.93 11.96
C ILE A 92 18.38 5.29 12.11
N THR A 93 19.71 5.33 12.18
CA THR A 93 20.47 6.58 12.14
C THR A 93 20.25 7.32 10.82
N ALA A 94 20.33 6.61 9.68
CA ALA A 94 20.08 7.19 8.37
C ALA A 94 18.63 7.69 8.22
N MET A 95 17.65 6.97 8.77
CA MET A 95 16.25 7.36 8.77
C MET A 95 15.98 8.61 9.65
N ASP A 96 16.61 8.72 10.82
CA ASP A 96 16.49 9.94 11.63
C ASP A 96 17.08 11.15 10.89
N ILE A 97 18.20 10.96 10.20
CA ILE A 97 18.80 11.99 9.34
C ILE A 97 17.85 12.36 8.20
N SER A 98 17.20 11.40 7.54
CA SER A 98 16.34 11.68 6.38
C SER A 98 15.14 12.56 6.73
N ILE A 99 14.57 12.45 7.94
CA ILE A 99 13.49 13.33 8.41
C ILE A 99 13.91 14.81 8.40
N CYS A 100 15.19 15.11 8.66
CA CYS A 100 15.68 16.49 8.70
C CYS A 100 15.64 17.17 7.32
N PHE A 101 15.64 16.40 6.23
CA PHE A 101 15.65 16.87 4.85
C PHE A 101 14.36 16.55 4.10
N ALA A 102 13.33 16.09 4.82
CA ALA A 102 12.05 15.73 4.24
C ALA A 102 11.15 16.95 4.09
N ASP A 103 10.49 17.02 2.93
CA ASP A 103 9.37 17.92 2.66
C ASP A 103 8.05 17.20 2.93
N PHE A 104 7.07 17.96 3.42
CA PHE A 104 5.78 17.43 3.83
C PHE A 104 4.65 18.13 3.07
N PRO A 105 3.59 17.41 2.69
CA PRO A 105 2.52 17.95 1.83
C PRO A 105 1.69 19.04 2.53
N THR A 106 1.67 19.07 3.86
CA THR A 106 1.01 20.12 4.64
C THR A 106 1.90 20.55 5.81
N GLU A 107 1.74 21.79 6.26
CA GLU A 107 2.47 22.35 7.40
C GLU A 107 2.22 21.53 8.69
N ALA A 108 0.96 21.18 8.97
CA ALA A 108 0.60 20.37 10.13
C ALA A 108 1.29 18.99 10.15
N ILE A 109 1.44 18.35 8.99
CA ILE A 109 2.20 17.09 8.86
C ILE A 109 3.68 17.32 9.15
N GLY A 110 4.25 18.41 8.62
CA GLY A 110 5.64 18.77 8.85
C GLY A 110 5.95 19.09 10.30
N ASP A 111 5.09 19.84 10.97
CA ASP A 111 5.28 20.22 12.37
C ASP A 111 5.25 19.01 13.29
N THR A 112 4.22 18.17 13.17
CA THR A 112 4.10 16.96 13.98
C THR A 112 5.24 15.98 13.69
N THR A 113 5.57 15.75 12.41
CA THR A 113 6.66 14.82 12.07
C THR A 113 8.00 15.30 12.61
N ARG A 114 8.31 16.60 12.50
CA ARG A 114 9.58 17.13 13.04
C ARG A 114 9.60 17.11 14.57
N ALA A 115 8.47 17.37 15.22
CA ALA A 115 8.36 17.40 16.67
C ALA A 115 8.46 16.02 17.34
N TYR A 116 7.98 14.96 16.67
CA TYR A 116 7.90 13.60 17.23
C TYR A 116 8.80 12.57 16.55
N ARG A 117 9.28 12.88 15.34
CA ARG A 117 10.30 12.12 14.60
C ARG A 117 9.96 10.63 14.47
N GLN A 118 8.73 10.35 14.07
CA GLN A 118 8.23 8.98 13.95
C GLN A 118 8.92 8.23 12.81
N LEU A 119 9.42 7.04 13.13
CA LEU A 119 10.04 6.12 12.20
C LEU A 119 9.30 4.79 12.19
N GLY A 120 9.56 3.99 11.16
CA GLY A 120 9.09 2.62 11.06
C GLY A 120 10.09 1.73 10.34
N ILE A 121 11.11 1.26 11.07
CA ILE A 121 11.97 0.21 10.58
C ILE A 121 11.30 -1.16 10.77
N GLY A 122 11.35 -1.98 9.73
CA GLY A 122 10.83 -3.34 9.73
C GLY A 122 11.78 -4.30 9.00
N TYR A 123 11.23 -5.41 8.53
CA TYR A 123 11.95 -6.39 7.75
C TYR A 123 11.05 -7.01 6.68
N ALA A 124 11.69 -7.67 5.72
CA ALA A 124 11.07 -8.51 4.70
C ALA A 124 11.63 -9.93 4.78
N ASN A 125 10.96 -10.85 4.09
CA ASN A 125 11.45 -12.19 3.83
C ASN A 125 11.42 -13.17 5.03
N LEU A 126 10.51 -12.95 5.99
CA LEU A 126 10.40 -13.83 7.16
C LEU A 126 10.01 -15.26 6.77
N GLY A 127 8.98 -15.44 5.94
CA GLY A 127 8.53 -16.77 5.53
C GLY A 127 9.65 -17.58 4.86
N ALA A 128 10.45 -16.93 4.01
CA ALA A 128 11.61 -17.55 3.40
C ALA A 128 12.71 -17.90 4.42
N LEU A 129 13.00 -17.01 5.37
CA LEU A 129 13.96 -17.30 6.44
C LEU A 129 13.55 -18.54 7.23
N LEU A 130 12.29 -18.61 7.66
CA LEU A 130 11.78 -19.75 8.43
C LEU A 130 11.86 -21.04 7.62
N MET A 131 11.40 -21.03 6.37
CA MET A 131 11.46 -22.18 5.48
C MET A 131 12.92 -22.63 5.24
N ALA A 132 13.82 -21.71 4.89
CA ALA A 132 15.25 -22.00 4.70
C ALA A 132 15.91 -22.60 5.95
N SER A 133 15.41 -22.22 7.13
CA SER A 133 15.88 -22.70 8.42
C SER A 133 15.28 -24.06 8.82
N GLY A 134 14.37 -24.60 8.01
CA GLY A 134 13.64 -25.84 8.30
C GLY A 134 12.55 -25.68 9.36
N LEU A 135 12.10 -24.46 9.63
CA LEU A 135 11.03 -24.15 10.58
C LEU A 135 9.72 -23.89 9.85
N ALA A 136 8.66 -24.57 10.26
CA ALA A 136 7.32 -24.25 9.79
C ALA A 136 6.89 -22.86 10.28
N TYR A 137 6.17 -22.12 9.42
CA TYR A 137 5.70 -20.77 9.75
C TYR A 137 4.76 -20.79 10.97
N ASP A 138 3.83 -21.75 11.04
CA ASP A 138 2.93 -21.97 12.19
C ASP A 138 3.51 -22.99 13.19
N SER A 139 4.77 -22.81 13.61
CA SER A 139 5.39 -23.59 14.69
C SER A 139 5.84 -22.72 15.84
N GLU A 140 6.00 -23.31 17.03
CA GLU A 140 6.59 -22.59 18.18
C GLU A 140 8.00 -22.08 17.85
N GLY A 141 8.83 -22.89 17.19
CA GLY A 141 10.17 -22.47 16.78
C GLY A 141 10.16 -21.32 15.78
N GLY A 142 9.26 -21.36 14.78
CA GLY A 142 9.08 -20.28 13.81
C GLY A 142 8.64 -18.98 14.47
N ARG A 143 7.67 -19.05 15.40
CA ARG A 143 7.20 -17.90 16.19
C ARG A 143 8.28 -17.34 17.11
N ALA A 144 9.04 -18.20 17.80
CA ALA A 144 10.10 -17.78 18.70
C ALA A 144 11.21 -17.02 17.95
N LEU A 145 11.63 -17.52 16.79
CA LEU A 145 12.63 -16.84 15.95
C LEU A 145 12.10 -15.51 15.38
N ALA A 146 10.85 -15.47 14.92
CA ALA A 146 10.23 -14.24 14.46
C ALA A 146 10.14 -13.18 15.57
N GLY A 147 9.69 -13.58 16.75
CA GLY A 147 9.65 -12.73 17.95
C GLY A 147 11.03 -12.22 18.34
N SER A 148 12.04 -13.10 18.35
CA SER A 148 13.41 -12.72 18.75
C SER A 148 14.03 -11.70 17.80
N ILE A 149 13.84 -11.87 16.49
CA ILE A 149 14.32 -10.93 15.47
C ILE A 149 13.61 -9.57 15.62
N THR A 150 12.30 -9.59 15.84
CA THR A 150 11.49 -8.37 16.04
C THR A 150 11.92 -7.62 17.30
N SER A 151 12.16 -8.35 18.39
CA SER A 151 12.66 -7.77 19.65
C SER A 151 14.05 -7.17 19.47
N LEU A 152 14.96 -7.89 18.81
CA LEU A 152 16.31 -7.41 18.54
C LEU A 152 16.30 -6.13 17.69
N LEU A 153 15.46 -6.08 16.65
CA LEU A 153 15.29 -4.90 15.79
C LEU A 153 14.89 -3.69 16.62
N SER A 154 13.81 -3.80 17.39
CA SER A 154 13.26 -2.69 18.16
C SER A 154 14.15 -2.28 19.33
N GLY A 155 14.71 -3.24 20.06
CA GLY A 155 15.62 -2.96 21.17
C GLY A 155 16.88 -2.24 20.69
N THR A 156 17.46 -2.68 19.58
CA THR A 156 18.65 -2.05 19.00
C THR A 156 18.36 -0.64 18.49
N THR A 157 17.22 -0.44 17.85
CA THR A 157 16.87 0.84 17.22
C THR A 157 16.42 1.87 18.25
N TYR A 158 15.70 1.48 19.31
CA TYR A 158 15.45 2.37 20.44
C TYR A 158 16.69 2.65 21.29
N LYS A 159 17.60 1.67 21.45
CA LYS A 159 18.93 1.93 22.03
C LYS A 159 19.65 3.02 21.25
N ARG A 160 19.68 2.90 19.92
CA ARG A 160 20.29 3.94 19.07
C ARG A 160 19.57 5.27 19.18
N SER A 161 18.25 5.28 19.23
CA SER A 161 17.46 6.49 19.44
C SER A 161 17.83 7.20 20.76
N ALA A 162 18.08 6.46 21.83
CA ALA A 162 18.53 7.00 23.11
C ALA A 162 19.99 7.52 23.08
N GLU A 163 20.87 6.86 22.33
CA GLU A 163 22.24 7.36 22.07
C GLU A 163 22.20 8.68 21.31
N LEU A 164 21.39 8.77 20.24
CA LEU A 164 21.21 9.99 19.45
C LEU A 164 20.64 11.13 20.30
N ALA A 165 19.68 10.84 21.18
CA ALA A 165 19.12 11.83 22.10
C ALA A 165 20.19 12.45 23.02
N GLY A 166 21.19 11.67 23.44
CA GLY A 166 22.31 12.18 24.24
C GLY A 166 23.25 13.12 23.48
N ILE A 167 23.21 13.11 22.15
CA ILE A 167 24.06 13.94 21.27
C ILE A 167 23.31 15.17 20.77
N VAL A 168 22.10 14.98 20.24
CA VAL A 168 21.31 16.02 19.55
C VAL A 168 20.00 16.39 20.26
N GLY A 169 19.80 15.87 21.47
CA GLY A 169 18.57 16.03 22.26
C GLY A 169 17.46 15.05 21.86
N PRO A 170 16.53 14.73 22.79
CA PRO A 170 15.36 13.91 22.47
C PRO A 170 14.41 14.63 21.48
N TYR A 171 13.35 13.96 21.02
CA TYR A 171 12.32 14.63 20.21
C TYR A 171 11.63 15.75 21.01
N ALA A 172 11.12 16.78 20.33
CA ALA A 172 10.62 18.00 20.97
C ALA A 172 9.50 17.74 21.97
N GLY A 173 8.58 16.82 21.64
CA GLY A 173 7.48 16.40 22.52
C GLY A 173 7.88 15.46 23.67
N PHE A 174 9.16 15.11 23.85
CA PHE A 174 9.57 14.08 24.80
C PHE A 174 9.35 14.50 26.25
N ALA A 175 9.65 15.74 26.62
CA ALA A 175 9.55 16.18 28.01
C ALA A 175 8.14 15.99 28.60
N GLN A 176 7.11 16.28 27.79
CA GLN A 176 5.70 16.05 28.13
C GLN A 176 5.37 14.55 28.25
N ASN A 177 6.02 13.70 27.45
CA ASN A 177 5.73 12.28 27.33
C ASN A 177 6.80 11.36 27.96
N ALA A 178 7.70 11.89 28.78
CA ALA A 178 8.85 11.13 29.28
C ALA A 178 8.42 9.89 30.08
N LYS A 179 7.40 10.04 30.94
CA LYS A 179 6.83 8.94 31.74
C LYS A 179 6.17 7.86 30.88
N PRO A 180 5.18 8.16 30.01
CA PRO A 180 4.55 7.14 29.18
C PRO A 180 5.54 6.50 28.19
N HIS A 181 6.47 7.26 27.61
CA HIS A 181 7.51 6.70 26.74
C HIS A 181 8.37 5.67 27.50
N ALA A 182 8.88 6.03 28.68
CA ALA A 182 9.66 5.11 29.50
C ALA A 182 8.83 3.88 29.98
N ARG A 183 7.53 4.04 30.21
CA ARG A 183 6.61 2.91 30.50
C ARG A 183 6.58 1.93 29.35
N VAL A 184 6.38 2.41 28.12
CA VAL A 184 6.31 1.58 26.92
C VAL A 184 7.65 0.87 26.65
N MET A 185 8.78 1.55 26.82
CA MET A 185 10.10 0.92 26.69
C MET A 185 10.29 -0.24 27.67
N ARG A 186 9.87 -0.06 28.93
CA ARG A 186 9.88 -1.13 29.93
C ARG A 186 8.93 -2.27 29.57
N LYS A 187 7.77 -1.99 28.97
CA LYS A 187 6.85 -3.04 28.48
C LYS A 187 7.48 -3.90 27.39
N HIS A 188 8.13 -3.28 26.40
CA HIS A 188 8.84 -4.03 25.36
C HIS A 188 9.98 -4.89 25.95
N ALA A 189 10.80 -4.31 26.82
CA ALA A 189 11.88 -5.03 27.49
C ALA A 189 11.38 -6.19 28.36
N ALA A 190 10.30 -5.98 29.12
CA ALA A 190 9.67 -7.01 29.94
C ALA A 190 9.10 -8.15 29.08
N ALA A 191 8.43 -7.83 27.96
CA ALA A 191 7.98 -8.83 27.01
C ALA A 191 9.15 -9.64 26.43
N SER A 192 10.28 -8.99 26.15
CA SER A 192 11.47 -9.65 25.59
C SER A 192 12.12 -10.58 26.60
N SER A 193 12.21 -10.15 27.86
CA SER A 193 12.75 -10.97 28.94
C SER A 193 11.84 -12.14 29.31
N ALA A 194 10.53 -12.01 29.12
CA ALA A 194 9.55 -13.06 29.41
C ALA A 194 9.33 -14.03 28.23
N ALA A 195 9.86 -13.73 27.05
CA ALA A 195 9.68 -14.55 25.86
C ALA A 195 10.30 -15.94 26.03
N LYS A 196 9.60 -16.96 25.53
CA LYS A 196 10.07 -18.35 25.55
C LYS A 196 11.10 -18.57 24.44
N GLN A 197 12.19 -19.24 24.79
CA GLN A 197 13.20 -19.71 23.85
C GLN A 197 12.86 -21.15 23.45
N GLU A 198 12.91 -21.48 22.15
CA GLU A 198 12.42 -22.77 21.64
C GLU A 198 13.50 -23.59 20.94
N THR A 199 14.38 -22.93 20.19
CA THR A 199 15.34 -23.59 19.28
C THR A 199 16.72 -22.96 19.42
N THR A 200 17.74 -23.64 18.87
CA THR A 200 19.09 -23.07 18.79
C THR A 200 19.19 -21.86 17.85
N LEU A 201 18.15 -21.57 17.06
CA LEU A 201 18.13 -20.46 16.12
C LEU A 201 17.68 -19.14 16.75
N ASP A 202 16.86 -19.18 17.81
CA ASP A 202 16.34 -18.00 18.49
C ASP A 202 17.07 -17.65 19.78
N ILE A 203 17.68 -18.63 20.47
CA ILE A 203 18.36 -18.41 21.78
C ILE A 203 19.40 -17.28 21.71
N ASP A 204 20.30 -17.32 20.72
CA ASP A 204 21.34 -16.30 20.56
C ASP A 204 20.75 -14.94 20.17
N VAL A 205 19.65 -14.94 19.41
CA VAL A 205 18.96 -13.72 18.98
C VAL A 205 18.27 -13.06 20.18
N TRP A 206 17.60 -13.84 21.03
CA TRP A 206 17.02 -13.37 22.29
C TRP A 206 18.07 -12.81 23.25
N ALA A 207 19.23 -13.46 23.35
CA ALA A 207 20.33 -12.99 24.18
C ALA A 207 20.82 -11.61 23.73
N GLU A 208 20.98 -11.38 22.43
CA GLU A 208 21.34 -10.07 21.90
C GLU A 208 20.20 -9.05 22.02
N ALA A 209 18.93 -9.47 21.86
CA ALA A 209 17.76 -8.60 22.02
C ALA A 209 17.66 -8.06 23.45
N ASN A 210 17.81 -8.91 24.46
CA ASN A 210 17.74 -8.51 25.86
C ASN A 210 18.91 -7.57 26.24
N LYS A 211 20.13 -7.82 25.74
CA LYS A 211 21.25 -6.86 25.89
C LYS A 211 20.93 -5.50 25.28
N ALA A 212 20.30 -5.49 24.10
CA ALA A 212 19.92 -4.24 23.45
C ALA A 212 18.84 -3.48 24.23
N TRP A 213 17.85 -4.17 24.80
CA TRP A 213 16.84 -3.57 25.67
C TRP A 213 17.42 -3.04 26.99
N ASP A 214 18.31 -3.78 27.65
CA ASP A 214 18.99 -3.32 28.87
C ASP A 214 19.79 -2.03 28.61
N ALA A 215 20.51 -1.99 27.49
CA ALA A 215 21.23 -0.80 27.05
C ALA A 215 20.28 0.35 26.68
N CYS A 216 19.17 0.05 25.99
CA CYS A 216 18.12 1.02 25.65
C CYS A 216 17.56 1.69 26.91
N LEU A 217 17.17 0.93 27.93
CA LEU A 217 16.65 1.47 29.18
C LEU A 217 17.71 2.27 29.93
N THR A 218 18.93 1.74 30.05
CA THR A 218 20.02 2.42 30.77
C THR A 218 20.38 3.77 30.15
N ILE A 219 20.50 3.83 28.82
CA ILE A 219 20.86 5.05 28.09
C ILE A 219 19.65 5.99 28.02
N GLY A 220 18.45 5.46 27.77
CA GLY A 220 17.22 6.22 27.62
C GLY A 220 16.71 6.85 28.90
N ASP A 221 16.86 6.18 30.05
CA ASP A 221 16.53 6.79 31.35
C ASP A 221 17.43 8.00 31.67
N LYS A 222 18.64 8.06 31.08
CA LYS A 222 19.56 9.21 31.21
C LYS A 222 19.30 10.30 30.18
N ASN A 223 19.11 9.93 28.91
CA ASN A 223 19.14 10.88 27.79
C ASN A 223 17.76 11.20 27.21
N GLY A 224 16.74 10.40 27.52
CA GLY A 224 15.52 10.31 26.73
C GLY A 224 15.71 9.59 25.41
N TRP A 225 14.74 9.69 24.51
CA TRP A 225 14.75 9.07 23.18
C TRP A 225 14.56 10.10 22.08
N ARG A 226 15.18 9.86 20.93
CA ARG A 226 15.15 10.77 19.77
C ARG A 226 13.89 10.61 18.92
N ASN A 227 13.20 9.48 19.00
CA ASN A 227 12.07 9.13 18.12
C ASN A 227 10.89 8.60 18.95
N ALA A 228 9.68 9.09 18.69
CA ALA A 228 8.49 8.65 19.42
C ALA A 228 8.05 7.22 19.05
N GLN A 229 8.12 6.86 17.76
CA GLN A 229 7.90 5.51 17.22
C GLN A 229 9.15 5.10 16.44
N ILE A 230 9.57 3.84 16.53
CA ILE A 230 10.78 3.34 15.85
C ILE A 230 10.52 2.23 14.83
N SER A 231 9.62 1.31 15.14
CA SER A 231 9.48 0.03 14.43
C SER A 231 8.03 -0.31 14.11
N VAL A 232 7.84 -0.84 12.89
CA VAL A 232 6.58 -1.33 12.32
C VAL A 232 6.89 -2.49 11.36
N LEU A 233 5.92 -3.35 11.06
CA LEU A 233 6.06 -4.30 9.95
C LEU A 233 5.15 -3.89 8.80
N ALA A 234 5.70 -3.11 7.88
CA ALA A 234 5.03 -2.57 6.70
C ALA A 234 4.94 -3.58 5.55
N PRO A 235 4.02 -3.39 4.59
CA PRO A 235 3.99 -4.23 3.40
C PRO A 235 5.20 -3.93 2.52
N THR A 236 5.93 -4.97 2.12
CA THR A 236 7.16 -4.82 1.32
C THR A 236 6.98 -5.28 -0.12
N GLY A 237 5.81 -5.07 -0.73
CA GLY A 237 5.51 -5.59 -2.07
C GLY A 237 6.53 -5.16 -3.13
N THR A 238 6.63 -3.85 -3.40
CA THR A 238 7.54 -3.31 -4.43
C THR A 238 9.01 -3.46 -4.03
N ILE A 239 9.39 -3.10 -2.81
CA ILE A 239 10.78 -3.14 -2.36
C ILE A 239 11.28 -4.58 -2.14
N GLY A 240 10.39 -5.51 -1.78
CA GLY A 240 10.73 -6.92 -1.63
C GLY A 240 11.15 -7.52 -2.96
N LEU A 241 10.45 -7.17 -4.04
CA LEU A 241 10.87 -7.53 -5.40
C LEU A 241 12.23 -6.92 -5.77
N MET A 242 12.51 -5.67 -5.36
CA MET A 242 13.82 -5.03 -5.60
C MET A 242 14.96 -5.65 -4.77
N MET A 243 14.65 -6.27 -3.63
CA MET A 243 15.61 -6.91 -2.73
C MET A 243 15.72 -8.43 -2.95
N ASP A 244 15.11 -8.96 -4.03
CA ASP A 244 15.00 -10.40 -4.31
C ASP A 244 14.45 -11.21 -3.14
N CYS A 245 13.36 -10.71 -2.53
CA CYS A 245 12.66 -11.43 -1.46
C CYS A 245 11.67 -12.44 -2.07
N ASP A 246 11.70 -13.67 -1.57
CA ASP A 246 10.71 -14.70 -1.90
C ASP A 246 9.37 -14.42 -1.19
N THR A 247 9.43 -13.81 0.00
CA THR A 247 8.26 -13.49 0.84
C THR A 247 8.26 -12.01 1.24
N THR A 248 7.08 -11.41 1.37
CA THR A 248 6.94 -9.97 1.65
C THR A 248 6.74 -9.72 3.14
N GLY A 249 7.47 -8.78 3.74
CA GLY A 249 7.30 -8.40 5.13
C GLY A 249 7.44 -9.59 6.08
N ILE A 250 6.42 -9.75 6.91
CA ILE A 250 6.21 -10.88 7.82
C ILE A 250 5.52 -12.07 7.14
N GLU A 251 4.97 -11.93 5.93
CA GLU A 251 4.11 -12.96 5.32
C GLU A 251 4.82 -14.31 5.11
N PRO A 252 4.09 -15.44 5.21
CA PRO A 252 4.57 -16.72 4.71
C PRO A 252 4.69 -16.65 3.18
N ASP A 253 5.22 -17.71 2.57
CA ASP A 253 5.16 -17.78 1.12
C ASP A 253 3.71 -17.89 0.64
N PHE A 254 3.37 -17.15 -0.41
CA PHE A 254 2.00 -17.14 -0.94
C PHE A 254 1.63 -18.47 -1.60
N SER A 255 2.56 -19.02 -2.39
CA SER A 255 2.47 -20.31 -3.07
C SER A 255 3.87 -20.72 -3.51
N LEU A 256 4.20 -22.02 -3.44
CA LEU A 256 5.49 -22.56 -3.86
C LEU A 256 5.76 -22.36 -5.36
N VAL A 257 4.69 -22.18 -6.16
CA VAL A 257 4.76 -21.84 -7.58
C VAL A 257 3.89 -20.62 -7.84
N LYS A 258 4.51 -19.56 -8.38
CA LYS A 258 3.86 -18.28 -8.66
C LYS A 258 3.81 -18.03 -10.16
N PHE A 259 2.70 -17.48 -10.64
CA PHE A 259 2.55 -17.06 -12.03
C PHE A 259 2.51 -15.53 -12.11
N LYS A 260 3.51 -14.93 -12.74
CA LYS A 260 3.56 -13.48 -12.98
C LYS A 260 3.04 -13.17 -14.38
N LYS A 261 1.97 -12.37 -14.47
CA LYS A 261 1.52 -11.80 -15.74
C LYS A 261 2.51 -10.73 -16.20
N LEU A 262 2.95 -10.84 -17.46
CA LEU A 262 3.87 -9.87 -18.07
C LEU A 262 3.09 -8.71 -18.71
N VAL A 263 3.70 -7.52 -18.73
CA VAL A 263 3.08 -6.28 -19.25
C VAL A 263 2.77 -6.34 -20.76
N GLY A 264 3.39 -7.27 -21.50
CA GLY A 264 3.12 -7.55 -22.92
C GLY A 264 2.16 -8.71 -23.18
N GLY A 265 1.53 -9.29 -22.15
CA GLY A 265 0.80 -10.55 -22.23
C GLY A 265 1.69 -11.78 -22.01
N GLY A 266 1.07 -12.90 -21.60
CA GLY A 266 1.76 -14.12 -21.17
C GLY A 266 1.98 -14.20 -19.65
N SER A 267 2.34 -15.40 -19.17
CA SER A 267 2.62 -15.68 -17.76
C SER A 267 3.98 -16.35 -17.59
N MET A 268 4.79 -15.86 -16.67
CA MET A 268 6.05 -16.49 -16.27
C MET A 268 5.83 -17.30 -14.99
N GLN A 269 6.25 -18.57 -15.00
CA GLN A 269 6.25 -19.41 -13.81
C GLN A 269 7.53 -19.16 -13.00
N ILE A 270 7.38 -18.89 -11.71
CA ILE A 270 8.48 -18.72 -10.77
C ILE A 270 8.33 -19.80 -9.71
N VAL A 271 9.32 -20.68 -9.62
CA VAL A 271 9.42 -21.70 -8.56
C VAL A 271 10.19 -21.09 -7.38
N ASN A 272 9.68 -21.28 -6.17
CA ASN A 272 10.30 -20.79 -4.94
C ASN A 272 11.76 -21.26 -4.82
N GLN A 273 12.71 -20.34 -4.62
CA GLN A 273 14.15 -20.65 -4.54
C GLN A 273 14.62 -21.06 -3.14
N THR A 274 13.77 -20.89 -2.14
CA THR A 274 14.01 -21.28 -0.76
C THR A 274 13.80 -22.79 -0.53
N VAL A 275 12.95 -23.45 -1.30
CA VAL A 275 12.67 -24.91 -1.16
C VAL A 275 13.95 -25.77 -1.14
N PRO A 276 14.90 -25.63 -2.09
CA PRO A 276 16.14 -26.41 -2.05
C PRO A 276 16.98 -26.17 -0.79
N LEU A 277 16.98 -24.93 -0.26
CA LEU A 277 17.73 -24.59 0.96
C LEU A 277 17.13 -25.31 2.17
N ALA A 278 15.80 -25.28 2.28
CA ALA A 278 15.07 -25.98 3.33
C ALA A 278 15.32 -27.50 3.29
N LEU A 279 15.25 -28.11 2.11
CA LEU A 279 15.47 -29.54 1.98
C LEU A 279 16.90 -29.96 2.32
N ARG A 280 17.91 -29.18 1.93
CA ARG A 280 19.30 -29.38 2.38
C ARG A 280 19.41 -29.29 3.90
N LYS A 281 18.77 -28.30 4.52
CA LYS A 281 18.76 -28.12 5.97
C LYS A 281 18.11 -29.30 6.71
N LEU A 282 17.07 -29.88 6.12
CA LEU A 282 16.36 -31.07 6.62
C LEU A 282 17.10 -32.39 6.34
N GLY A 283 18.25 -32.34 5.66
CA GLY A 283 19.14 -33.49 5.46
C GLY A 283 18.80 -34.39 4.27
N TYR A 284 18.04 -33.89 3.29
CA TYR A 284 17.78 -34.63 2.05
C TYR A 284 19.00 -34.64 1.13
N THR A 285 19.17 -35.71 0.34
CA THR A 285 20.23 -35.81 -0.66
C THR A 285 19.91 -34.97 -1.89
N GLU A 286 20.91 -34.49 -2.63
CA GLU A 286 20.69 -33.63 -3.81
C GLU A 286 19.78 -34.30 -4.86
N GLU A 287 19.87 -35.61 -5.07
CA GLU A 287 18.99 -36.33 -5.99
C GLU A 287 17.52 -36.29 -5.54
N THR A 288 17.29 -36.40 -4.23
CA THR A 288 15.93 -36.30 -3.66
C THR A 288 15.41 -34.86 -3.74
N ILE A 289 16.29 -33.88 -3.53
CA ILE A 289 15.97 -32.46 -3.65
C ILE A 289 15.52 -32.12 -5.07
N GLU A 290 16.28 -32.53 -6.08
CA GLU A 290 15.94 -32.31 -7.48
C GLU A 290 14.56 -32.92 -7.81
N ALA A 291 14.30 -34.16 -7.38
CA ALA A 291 13.02 -34.82 -7.60
C ALA A 291 11.84 -34.09 -6.92
N ILE A 292 12.03 -33.57 -5.70
CA ILE A 292 11.01 -32.79 -4.99
C ILE A 292 10.77 -31.44 -5.68
N VAL A 293 11.84 -30.76 -6.10
CA VAL A 293 11.73 -29.46 -6.78
C VAL A 293 11.03 -29.60 -8.12
N GLU A 294 11.34 -30.63 -8.91
CA GLU A 294 10.65 -30.93 -10.16
C GLU A 294 9.17 -31.27 -9.93
N PHE A 295 8.88 -32.03 -8.87
CA PHE A 295 7.52 -32.33 -8.46
C PHE A 295 6.75 -31.06 -8.10
N ILE A 296 7.33 -30.14 -7.33
CA ILE A 296 6.70 -28.86 -6.95
C ILE A 296 6.51 -27.97 -8.18
N ALA A 297 7.51 -27.86 -9.05
CA ALA A 297 7.39 -27.09 -10.29
C ALA A 297 6.22 -27.60 -11.15
N THR A 298 5.99 -28.92 -11.14
CA THR A 298 4.88 -29.53 -11.88
C THR A 298 3.55 -29.40 -11.15
N ASN A 299 3.48 -29.64 -9.84
CA ASN A 299 2.22 -29.81 -9.11
C ASN A 299 1.77 -28.58 -8.32
N GLY A 300 2.70 -27.68 -7.97
CA GLY A 300 2.46 -26.49 -7.16
C GLY A 300 2.39 -26.74 -5.66
N HIS A 301 2.60 -27.98 -5.21
CA HIS A 301 2.52 -28.38 -3.80
C HIS A 301 3.50 -29.50 -3.47
N VAL A 302 3.64 -29.81 -2.18
CA VAL A 302 4.52 -30.87 -1.65
C VAL A 302 3.83 -32.20 -1.35
N ILE A 303 2.48 -32.25 -1.40
CA ILE A 303 1.72 -33.49 -1.14
C ILE A 303 2.19 -34.59 -2.09
N ASP A 304 2.57 -35.74 -1.54
CA ASP A 304 3.09 -36.92 -2.25
C ASP A 304 4.38 -36.67 -3.05
N ALA A 305 5.12 -35.60 -2.75
CA ALA A 305 6.41 -35.35 -3.37
C ALA A 305 7.39 -36.50 -3.11
N PRO A 306 8.13 -36.97 -4.14
CA PRO A 306 8.92 -38.19 -4.06
C PRO A 306 10.02 -38.07 -3.00
N GLY A 307 10.01 -38.99 -2.03
CA GLY A 307 11.00 -39.04 -0.95
C GLY A 307 10.84 -37.99 0.15
N LEU A 308 9.89 -37.04 0.02
CA LEU A 308 9.61 -36.07 1.08
C LEU A 308 8.82 -36.73 2.21
N LYS A 309 9.36 -36.68 3.42
CA LYS A 309 8.69 -37.20 4.62
C LYS A 309 7.48 -36.35 4.98
N PRO A 310 6.32 -36.94 5.32
CA PRO A 310 5.11 -36.22 5.73
C PRO A 310 5.33 -35.26 6.92
N GLU A 311 6.22 -35.63 7.84
CA GLU A 311 6.58 -34.80 9.01
C GLU A 311 7.24 -33.45 8.65
N HIS A 312 7.76 -33.32 7.42
CA HIS A 312 8.37 -32.07 6.94
C HIS A 312 7.42 -31.20 6.11
N TYR A 313 6.16 -31.62 5.89
CA TYR A 313 5.23 -30.90 5.02
C TYR A 313 4.94 -29.49 5.53
N GLU A 314 4.79 -29.33 6.85
CA GLU A 314 4.47 -28.05 7.49
C GLU A 314 5.51 -26.94 7.22
N VAL A 315 6.76 -27.29 6.90
CA VAL A 315 7.81 -26.33 6.52
C VAL A 315 7.47 -25.61 5.21
N PHE A 316 6.69 -26.26 4.35
CA PHE A 316 6.34 -25.80 3.01
C PHE A 316 4.87 -25.35 2.89
N ASP A 317 4.14 -25.29 4.01
CA ASP A 317 2.77 -24.78 4.01
C ASP A 317 2.77 -23.28 3.66
N CYS A 318 1.89 -22.90 2.72
CA CYS A 318 1.83 -21.55 2.17
C CYS A 318 0.63 -20.77 2.72
N ALA A 319 0.53 -19.49 2.38
CA ALA A 319 -0.60 -18.65 2.74
C ALA A 319 -1.91 -19.13 2.08
N LEU A 320 -1.83 -19.70 0.87
CA LEU A 320 -2.92 -20.31 0.12
C LEU A 320 -2.45 -21.58 -0.61
N GLY A 321 -3.38 -22.35 -1.15
CA GLY A 321 -3.11 -23.53 -1.97
C GLY A 321 -3.50 -24.85 -1.28
N ALA A 322 -3.08 -25.98 -1.87
CA ALA A 322 -3.48 -27.32 -1.42
C ALA A 322 -3.07 -27.65 0.03
N ARG A 323 -2.00 -27.02 0.52
CA ARG A 323 -1.63 -26.99 1.93
C ARG A 323 -1.44 -25.54 2.37
N SER A 324 -2.50 -24.95 2.90
CA SER A 324 -2.48 -23.61 3.46
C SER A 324 -2.26 -23.65 4.97
N ILE A 325 -1.59 -22.63 5.48
CA ILE A 325 -1.49 -22.34 6.90
C ILE A 325 -2.89 -22.03 7.42
N ALA A 326 -3.26 -22.61 8.56
CA ALA A 326 -4.54 -22.33 9.19
C ALA A 326 -4.67 -20.84 9.56
N PRO A 327 -5.86 -20.21 9.53
CA PRO A 327 -6.03 -18.79 9.84
C PRO A 327 -5.41 -18.38 11.19
N MET A 328 -5.59 -19.20 12.22
CA MET A 328 -4.99 -18.95 13.53
C MET A 328 -3.46 -19.04 13.55
N GLY A 329 -2.83 -19.74 12.62
CA GLY A 329 -1.38 -19.71 12.45
C GLY A 329 -0.85 -18.33 12.08
N HIS A 330 -1.60 -17.59 11.24
CA HIS A 330 -1.30 -16.20 10.92
C HIS A 330 -1.43 -15.32 12.16
N VAL A 331 -2.53 -15.46 12.92
CA VAL A 331 -2.79 -14.69 14.14
C VAL A 331 -1.71 -14.93 15.19
N ARG A 332 -1.33 -16.18 15.44
CA ARG A 332 -0.28 -16.52 16.42
C ARG A 332 1.09 -15.97 16.00
N MET A 333 1.41 -15.95 14.70
CA MET A 333 2.64 -15.33 14.22
C MET A 333 2.63 -13.81 14.45
N MET A 334 1.51 -13.13 14.14
CA MET A 334 1.37 -11.70 14.44
C MET A 334 1.53 -11.42 15.93
N ALA A 335 0.87 -12.21 16.79
CA ALA A 335 0.96 -12.10 18.24
C ALA A 335 2.38 -12.33 18.77
N ALA A 336 3.17 -13.22 18.15
CA ALA A 336 4.57 -13.44 18.54
C ALA A 336 5.47 -12.22 18.28
N CYS A 337 5.16 -11.40 17.27
CA CYS A 337 5.93 -10.21 16.90
C CYS A 337 5.41 -8.91 17.55
N GLN A 338 4.09 -8.80 17.74
CA GLN A 338 3.42 -7.54 18.11
C GLN A 338 3.94 -6.85 19.39
N PRO A 339 4.26 -7.58 20.49
CA PRO A 339 4.74 -6.96 21.73
C PRO A 339 6.06 -6.22 21.61
N PHE A 340 6.78 -6.39 20.51
CA PHE A 340 8.09 -5.79 20.27
C PHE A 340 8.03 -4.59 19.32
N LEU A 341 6.88 -4.31 18.72
CA LEU A 341 6.74 -3.22 17.75
C LEU A 341 6.10 -2.00 18.42
N SER A 342 6.70 -0.83 18.18
CA SER A 342 6.08 0.43 18.62
C SER A 342 4.81 0.75 17.82
N GLY A 343 4.81 0.49 16.51
CA GLY A 343 3.60 0.49 15.69
C GLY A 343 2.95 -0.90 15.64
N ALA A 344 2.35 -1.23 14.51
CA ALA A 344 1.59 -2.45 14.25
C ALA A 344 2.17 -3.26 13.08
N ILE A 345 1.39 -4.24 12.59
CA ILE A 345 1.79 -5.20 11.57
C ILE A 345 0.78 -5.12 10.42
N SER A 346 1.27 -4.76 9.22
CA SER A 346 0.52 -4.89 7.98
C SER A 346 0.61 -6.34 7.50
N LYS A 347 -0.17 -7.22 8.13
CA LYS A 347 -0.27 -8.63 7.74
C LYS A 347 -1.71 -9.04 7.56
N THR A 348 -1.96 -9.78 6.49
CA THR A 348 -3.26 -10.35 6.20
C THR A 348 -3.38 -11.75 6.82
N VAL A 349 -4.50 -12.02 7.48
CA VAL A 349 -4.91 -13.37 7.85
C VAL A 349 -5.63 -13.97 6.65
N ASN A 350 -5.00 -14.93 5.98
CA ASN A 350 -5.60 -15.59 4.83
C ASN A 350 -6.51 -16.72 5.30
N LEU A 351 -7.68 -16.83 4.68
CA LEU A 351 -8.65 -17.89 4.91
C LEU A 351 -8.96 -18.61 3.60
N PRO A 352 -9.22 -19.94 3.63
CA PRO A 352 -9.65 -20.66 2.44
C PRO A 352 -11.03 -20.19 1.96
N GLU A 353 -11.36 -20.46 0.70
CA GLU A 353 -12.62 -20.02 0.07
C GLU A 353 -13.87 -20.51 0.82
N ASP A 354 -13.80 -21.70 1.41
CA ASP A 354 -14.87 -22.33 2.18
C ASP A 354 -14.94 -21.90 3.66
N ALA A 355 -14.08 -20.97 4.09
CA ALA A 355 -14.14 -20.41 5.43
C ALA A 355 -15.49 -19.76 5.70
N THR A 356 -15.95 -19.87 6.93
CA THR A 356 -17.23 -19.39 7.44
C THR A 356 -17.11 -17.99 8.04
N VAL A 357 -18.27 -17.35 8.28
CA VAL A 357 -18.32 -16.06 8.98
C VAL A 357 -17.86 -16.25 10.43
N GLU A 358 -18.20 -17.37 11.05
CA GLU A 358 -17.82 -17.74 12.41
C GLU A 358 -16.30 -17.86 12.58
N GLU A 359 -15.59 -18.39 11.58
CA GLU A 359 -14.11 -18.42 11.59
C GLU A 359 -13.52 -17.01 11.46
N VAL A 360 -14.17 -16.10 10.73
CA VAL A 360 -13.77 -14.69 10.69
C VAL A 360 -14.01 -14.03 12.05
N GLU A 361 -15.15 -14.29 12.71
CA GLU A 361 -15.43 -13.83 14.08
C GLU A 361 -14.36 -14.32 15.07
N GLU A 362 -13.99 -15.61 14.99
CA GLU A 362 -12.95 -16.21 15.83
C GLU A 362 -11.59 -15.53 15.63
N VAL A 363 -11.18 -15.32 14.37
CA VAL A 363 -9.92 -14.62 14.05
C VAL A 363 -9.87 -13.23 14.67
N HIS A 364 -10.95 -12.44 14.56
CA HIS A 364 -11.00 -11.10 15.16
C HIS A 364 -10.95 -11.16 16.69
N LEU A 365 -11.70 -12.07 17.31
CA LEU A 365 -11.78 -12.19 18.76
C LEU A 365 -10.47 -12.68 19.37
N GLU A 366 -9.83 -13.68 18.76
CA GLU A 366 -8.55 -14.21 19.23
C GLU A 366 -7.42 -13.21 18.99
N ALA A 367 -7.41 -12.49 17.88
CA ALA A 367 -6.43 -11.43 17.65
C ALA A 367 -6.49 -10.35 18.74
N TRP A 368 -7.70 -9.93 19.15
CA TRP A 368 -7.90 -9.02 20.27
C TRP A 368 -7.34 -9.60 21.58
N ARG A 369 -7.71 -10.85 21.91
CA ARG A 369 -7.25 -11.54 23.13
C ARG A 369 -5.74 -11.68 23.19
N MET A 370 -5.09 -11.86 22.06
CA MET A 370 -3.64 -12.00 21.94
C MET A 370 -2.90 -10.66 21.90
N GLY A 371 -3.60 -9.53 22.01
CA GLY A 371 -2.98 -8.20 22.07
C GLY A 371 -2.43 -7.71 20.72
N ILE A 372 -2.98 -8.19 19.61
CA ILE A 372 -2.72 -7.61 18.29
C ILE A 372 -3.26 -6.17 18.27
N LYS A 373 -2.60 -5.27 17.53
CA LYS A 373 -3.04 -3.86 17.41
C LYS A 373 -4.05 -3.67 16.29
N ALA A 374 -3.82 -4.31 15.14
CA ALA A 374 -4.71 -4.28 13.99
C ALA A 374 -4.55 -5.54 13.15
N LEU A 375 -5.59 -5.92 12.42
CA LEU A 375 -5.54 -6.96 11.41
C LEU A 375 -6.54 -6.72 10.28
N ALA A 376 -6.29 -7.35 9.15
CA ALA A 376 -7.27 -7.58 8.10
C ALA A 376 -7.34 -9.07 7.79
N VAL A 377 -8.51 -9.52 7.36
CA VAL A 377 -8.73 -10.88 6.89
C VAL A 377 -8.88 -10.86 5.37
N TYR A 378 -8.43 -11.92 4.72
CA TYR A 378 -8.68 -12.12 3.30
C TYR A 378 -9.08 -13.57 3.07
N ARG A 379 -10.36 -13.76 2.75
CA ARG A 379 -10.85 -15.06 2.31
C ARG A 379 -10.58 -15.23 0.82
N ASP A 380 -10.05 -16.38 0.42
CA ASP A 380 -9.79 -16.62 -1.00
C ASP A 380 -11.07 -16.42 -1.85
N ASN A 381 -10.88 -15.87 -3.05
CA ASN A 381 -11.94 -15.49 -3.99
C ASN A 381 -12.98 -14.46 -3.50
N CYS A 382 -12.78 -13.76 -2.36
CA CYS A 382 -13.71 -12.71 -1.92
C CYS A 382 -13.57 -11.35 -2.65
N LYS A 383 -12.48 -11.12 -3.40
CA LYS A 383 -12.26 -9.90 -4.22
C LYS A 383 -12.22 -10.21 -5.73
N VAL A 384 -12.81 -9.32 -6.52
CA VAL A 384 -13.01 -9.46 -8.00
C VAL A 384 -11.69 -9.43 -8.80
N GLY A 385 -10.59 -8.94 -8.22
CA GLY A 385 -9.27 -8.89 -8.86
C GLY A 385 -8.15 -9.30 -7.91
N GLN A 386 -7.46 -10.40 -8.25
CA GLN A 386 -6.31 -10.90 -7.50
C GLN A 386 -5.00 -10.64 -8.27
N PRO A 387 -4.01 -9.95 -7.68
CA PRO A 387 -2.71 -9.73 -8.31
C PRO A 387 -1.88 -11.03 -8.46
N LEU A 388 -2.06 -11.96 -7.53
CA LEU A 388 -1.42 -13.28 -7.47
C LEU A 388 -2.52 -14.32 -7.32
N SER A 389 -2.41 -15.42 -8.05
CA SER A 389 -3.35 -16.55 -7.99
C SER A 389 -2.55 -17.85 -7.96
N ASP A 390 -3.09 -18.87 -7.32
CA ASP A 390 -2.58 -20.23 -7.46
C ASP A 390 -3.06 -20.77 -8.82
N GLY A 391 -2.17 -20.84 -9.81
CA GLY A 391 -2.56 -21.12 -11.21
C GLY A 391 -3.20 -22.50 -11.48
N LYS A 392 -3.55 -23.28 -10.44
CA LYS A 392 -4.10 -24.65 -10.54
C LYS A 392 -5.35 -24.91 -9.69
N ALA A 393 -5.91 -23.94 -8.96
CA ALA A 393 -7.20 -24.15 -8.33
C ALA A 393 -8.24 -24.54 -9.40
N LYS A 394 -8.76 -25.78 -9.32
CA LYS A 394 -9.93 -26.16 -10.09
C LYS A 394 -11.04 -25.23 -9.63
N LYS A 395 -11.46 -24.30 -10.50
CA LYS A 395 -12.73 -23.57 -10.31
C LYS A 395 -13.81 -24.59 -10.00
N LYS A 396 -14.24 -24.65 -8.74
CA LYS A 396 -15.53 -25.24 -8.43
C LYS A 396 -16.55 -24.20 -8.90
N ASP A 397 -17.34 -24.56 -9.89
CA ASP A 397 -18.52 -23.80 -10.27
C ASP A 397 -19.51 -23.86 -9.09
N ALA A 398 -19.33 -22.96 -8.12
CA ALA A 398 -20.35 -22.68 -7.12
C ALA A 398 -21.44 -21.83 -7.79
N PRO A 399 -22.72 -22.12 -7.54
CA PRO A 399 -23.81 -21.34 -8.11
C PRO A 399 -23.78 -19.96 -7.47
N VAL A 400 -23.24 -19.00 -8.20
CA VAL A 400 -23.33 -17.58 -7.86
C VAL A 400 -24.83 -17.23 -7.85
N GLU A 401 -25.34 -16.81 -6.70
CA GLU A 401 -26.67 -16.17 -6.64
C GLU A 401 -26.69 -15.05 -7.67
N ALA A 402 -27.63 -15.12 -8.60
CA ALA A 402 -27.69 -14.26 -9.75
C ALA A 402 -27.80 -12.79 -9.32
N ALA A 403 -26.67 -12.07 -9.35
CA ALA A 403 -26.67 -10.63 -9.47
C ALA A 403 -27.63 -10.27 -10.62
N ALA A 404 -28.53 -9.32 -10.37
CA ALA A 404 -29.58 -8.93 -11.30
C ALA A 404 -28.98 -8.75 -12.71
N THR A 405 -29.39 -9.61 -13.65
CA THR A 405 -28.90 -9.55 -15.03
C THR A 405 -29.12 -8.11 -15.54
N PRO A 406 -28.07 -7.40 -15.99
CA PRO A 406 -28.23 -6.02 -16.40
C PRO A 406 -29.18 -5.96 -17.60
N VAL A 407 -30.32 -5.29 -17.44
CA VAL A 407 -31.33 -5.15 -18.50
C VAL A 407 -31.02 -3.88 -19.28
N ARG A 408 -30.85 -4.02 -20.60
CA ARG A 408 -30.60 -2.88 -21.49
C ARG A 408 -31.78 -1.90 -21.49
N LYS A 409 -31.60 -0.70 -20.96
CA LYS A 409 -32.53 0.43 -21.10
C LYS A 409 -32.35 1.02 -22.50
N ARG A 410 -33.26 0.74 -23.43
CA ARG A 410 -33.20 1.34 -24.78
C ARG A 410 -33.74 2.77 -24.76
N LEU A 411 -33.13 3.66 -25.53
CA LEU A 411 -33.63 5.02 -25.70
C LEU A 411 -34.88 5.03 -26.60
N PRO A 412 -35.81 5.99 -26.40
CA PRO A 412 -36.99 6.15 -27.24
C PRO A 412 -36.63 6.56 -28.68
N LYS A 413 -37.58 6.35 -29.60
CA LYS A 413 -37.42 6.69 -31.04
C LYS A 413 -37.10 8.17 -31.28
N SER A 414 -37.59 9.06 -30.41
CA SER A 414 -37.29 10.50 -30.41
C SER A 414 -36.79 10.88 -29.01
N ARG A 415 -35.73 11.69 -28.93
CA ARG A 415 -35.01 12.01 -27.70
C ARG A 415 -34.23 13.32 -27.86
N PRO A 416 -33.96 14.04 -26.75
CA PRO A 416 -33.05 15.18 -26.78
C PRO A 416 -31.63 14.70 -27.07
N ALA A 417 -30.96 15.39 -27.98
CA ALA A 417 -29.55 15.17 -28.29
C ALA A 417 -28.86 16.51 -28.50
N THR A 418 -27.63 16.62 -28.03
CA THR A 418 -26.76 17.78 -28.22
C THR A 418 -25.62 17.39 -29.15
N THR A 419 -25.40 18.16 -30.21
CA THR A 419 -24.25 17.97 -31.10
C THR A 419 -23.24 19.09 -30.87
N THR A 420 -22.03 18.71 -30.47
CA THR A 420 -20.90 19.60 -30.22
C THR A 420 -19.85 19.37 -31.29
N SER A 421 -19.51 20.40 -32.06
CA SER A 421 -18.32 20.39 -32.92
C SER A 421 -17.08 20.67 -32.08
N PHE A 422 -15.96 20.03 -32.41
CA PHE A 422 -14.69 20.25 -31.71
C PHE A 422 -13.49 20.09 -32.65
N SER A 423 -12.36 20.62 -32.23
CA SER A 423 -11.05 20.44 -32.85
C SER A 423 -10.01 20.05 -31.80
N VAL A 424 -9.21 19.02 -32.05
CA VAL A 424 -8.11 18.59 -31.15
C VAL A 424 -6.85 18.40 -31.97
N GLY A 425 -5.82 19.21 -31.70
CA GLY A 425 -4.54 19.11 -32.40
C GLY A 425 -4.67 19.29 -33.92
N GLY A 426 -5.66 20.08 -34.37
CA GLY A 426 -5.96 20.32 -35.79
C GLY A 426 -6.86 19.27 -36.45
N ALA A 427 -7.30 18.23 -35.73
CA ALA A 427 -8.30 17.28 -36.21
C ALA A 427 -9.71 17.69 -35.78
N GLU A 428 -10.60 17.91 -36.74
CA GLU A 428 -11.99 18.33 -36.52
C GLU A 428 -12.96 17.14 -36.44
N GLY A 429 -13.98 17.26 -35.58
CA GLY A 429 -15.01 16.25 -35.40
C GLY A 429 -16.32 16.79 -34.83
N TYR A 430 -17.32 15.91 -34.79
CA TYR A 430 -18.61 16.17 -34.16
C TYR A 430 -18.92 15.07 -33.16
N MET A 431 -19.32 15.45 -31.95
CA MET A 431 -19.86 14.56 -30.93
C MET A 431 -21.36 14.81 -30.80
N THR A 432 -22.18 13.78 -30.92
CA THR A 432 -23.61 13.83 -30.64
C THR A 432 -23.92 13.00 -29.40
N ALA A 433 -24.35 13.66 -28.33
CA ALA A 433 -24.70 13.04 -27.05
C ALA A 433 -26.22 12.99 -26.90
N GLY A 434 -26.79 11.79 -26.80
CA GLY A 434 -28.23 11.57 -26.63
C GLY A 434 -28.58 11.24 -25.18
N ALA A 435 -29.56 11.94 -24.62
CA ALA A 435 -29.97 11.77 -23.23
C ALA A 435 -31.34 11.08 -23.11
N TYR A 436 -31.56 10.43 -21.97
CA TYR A 436 -32.88 9.99 -21.53
C TYR A 436 -33.74 11.19 -21.09
N ALA A 437 -35.03 10.96 -20.86
CA ALA A 437 -35.95 12.00 -20.38
C ALA A 437 -35.58 12.55 -18.98
N ASP A 438 -34.82 11.80 -18.20
CA ASP A 438 -34.30 12.18 -16.89
C ASP A 438 -32.99 13.01 -16.97
N GLY A 439 -32.49 13.28 -18.19
CA GLY A 439 -31.25 14.02 -18.43
C GLY A 439 -29.98 13.16 -18.38
N ALA A 440 -30.06 11.88 -18.01
CA ALA A 440 -28.91 10.99 -18.00
C ALA A 440 -28.44 10.68 -19.43
N LEU A 441 -27.12 10.62 -19.63
CA LEU A 441 -26.52 10.26 -20.91
C LEU A 441 -26.81 8.79 -21.27
N GLY A 442 -27.36 8.55 -22.47
CA GLY A 442 -27.73 7.21 -22.92
C GLY A 442 -27.00 6.73 -24.18
N GLU A 443 -26.44 7.64 -24.97
CA GLU A 443 -25.64 7.30 -26.14
C GLU A 443 -24.71 8.45 -26.54
N VAL A 444 -23.62 8.10 -27.22
CA VAL A 444 -22.63 9.03 -27.78
C VAL A 444 -22.25 8.55 -29.16
N PHE A 445 -22.31 9.46 -30.15
CA PHE A 445 -21.86 9.23 -31.52
C PHE A 445 -20.76 10.21 -31.90
N LEU A 446 -19.66 9.67 -32.42
CA LEU A 446 -18.48 10.44 -32.80
C LEU A 446 -18.29 10.36 -34.31
N LYS A 447 -18.34 11.51 -34.98
CA LYS A 447 -18.07 11.62 -36.41
C LYS A 447 -16.73 12.29 -36.63
N LEU A 448 -15.75 11.49 -37.06
CA LEU A 448 -14.35 11.90 -37.20
C LEU A 448 -13.75 11.39 -38.51
N GLY A 449 -13.03 12.26 -39.21
CA GLY A 449 -12.35 11.93 -40.48
C GLY A 449 -13.29 11.78 -41.68
N LYS A 450 -12.71 11.49 -42.85
CA LYS A 450 -13.48 11.23 -44.07
C LYS A 450 -14.18 9.87 -43.98
N GLN A 451 -15.40 9.80 -44.50
CA GLN A 451 -16.18 8.57 -44.56
C GLN A 451 -15.38 7.47 -45.26
N GLY A 452 -15.32 6.29 -44.63
CA GLY A 452 -14.53 5.14 -45.11
C GLY A 452 -13.08 5.08 -44.64
N SER A 453 -12.61 6.05 -43.83
CA SER A 453 -11.30 5.95 -43.17
C SER A 453 -11.31 4.98 -41.98
N THR A 454 -10.17 4.38 -41.66
CA THR A 454 -10.00 3.50 -40.49
C THR A 454 -10.42 4.19 -39.20
N LEU A 455 -10.05 5.48 -39.05
CA LEU A 455 -10.42 6.27 -37.88
C LEU A 455 -11.94 6.43 -37.75
N ALA A 456 -12.65 6.73 -38.85
CA ALA A 456 -14.11 6.81 -38.84
C ALA A 456 -14.75 5.47 -38.40
N GLY A 457 -14.25 4.34 -38.94
CA GLY A 457 -14.77 3.01 -38.57
C GLY A 457 -14.52 2.63 -37.10
N VAL A 458 -13.35 2.97 -36.56
CA VAL A 458 -13.03 2.73 -35.14
C VAL A 458 -13.88 3.63 -34.23
N MET A 459 -14.09 4.89 -34.60
CA MET A 459 -14.91 5.82 -33.82
C MET A 459 -16.39 5.44 -33.82
N ASP A 460 -16.91 4.92 -34.94
CA ASP A 460 -18.27 4.38 -35.00
C ASP A 460 -18.43 3.14 -34.10
N ALA A 461 -17.48 2.20 -34.16
CA ALA A 461 -17.49 1.01 -33.31
C ALA A 461 -17.38 1.36 -31.82
N PHE A 462 -16.52 2.33 -31.49
CA PHE A 462 -16.34 2.82 -30.13
C PHE A 462 -17.61 3.52 -29.59
N SER A 463 -18.21 4.39 -30.41
CA SER A 463 -19.49 5.06 -30.11
C SER A 463 -20.58 4.05 -29.76
N ILE A 464 -20.68 2.96 -30.53
CA ILE A 464 -21.63 1.87 -30.29
C ILE A 464 -21.31 1.17 -28.96
N ALA A 465 -20.05 0.83 -28.69
CA ALA A 465 -19.65 0.12 -27.47
C ALA A 465 -19.96 0.93 -26.21
N VAL A 466 -19.61 2.21 -26.19
CA VAL A 466 -19.89 3.12 -25.05
C VAL A 466 -21.40 3.31 -24.88
N SER A 467 -22.13 3.54 -25.96
CA SER A 467 -23.59 3.68 -25.91
C SER A 467 -24.28 2.42 -25.38
N ILE A 468 -23.79 1.23 -25.76
CA ILE A 468 -24.29 -0.03 -25.21
C ILE A 468 -23.98 -0.12 -23.71
N GLY A 469 -22.76 0.21 -23.29
CA GLY A 469 -22.37 0.22 -21.87
C GLY A 469 -23.26 1.12 -21.03
N LEU A 470 -23.49 2.36 -21.47
CA LEU A 470 -24.40 3.31 -20.82
C LEU A 470 -25.83 2.76 -20.73
N GLN A 471 -26.32 2.08 -21.77
CA GLN A 471 -27.65 1.47 -21.79
C GLN A 471 -27.78 0.23 -20.88
N TYR A 472 -26.67 -0.44 -20.56
CA TYR A 472 -26.63 -1.53 -19.58
C TYR A 472 -26.34 -1.04 -18.15
N GLY A 473 -26.25 0.28 -17.93
CA GLY A 473 -26.14 0.88 -16.61
C GLY A 473 -24.71 1.10 -16.13
N VAL A 474 -23.71 1.05 -17.02
CA VAL A 474 -22.35 1.49 -16.67
C VAL A 474 -22.38 3.00 -16.40
N PRO A 475 -21.98 3.48 -15.20
CA PRO A 475 -21.96 4.90 -14.89
C PRO A 475 -21.03 5.67 -15.82
N LEU A 476 -21.41 6.90 -16.20
CA LEU A 476 -20.55 7.77 -17.03
C LEU A 476 -19.21 8.04 -16.35
N GLU A 477 -19.21 8.23 -15.03
CA GLU A 477 -18.02 8.39 -14.20
C GLU A 477 -16.97 7.30 -14.47
N THR A 478 -17.37 6.03 -14.57
CA THR A 478 -16.46 4.92 -14.87
C THR A 478 -15.77 5.10 -16.23
N PHE A 479 -16.45 5.64 -17.24
CA PHE A 479 -15.81 5.91 -18.52
C PHE A 479 -14.90 7.14 -18.46
N VAL A 480 -15.30 8.18 -17.73
CA VAL A 480 -14.50 9.40 -17.54
C VAL A 480 -13.18 9.06 -16.86
N GLU A 481 -13.19 8.29 -15.77
CA GLU A 481 -11.98 7.85 -15.07
C GLU A 481 -11.02 7.05 -15.96
N LYS A 482 -11.56 6.23 -16.87
CA LYS A 482 -10.73 5.37 -17.74
C LYS A 482 -10.14 6.08 -18.94
N PHE A 483 -10.84 7.05 -19.51
CA PHE A 483 -10.44 7.67 -20.77
C PHE A 483 -9.84 9.07 -20.60
N THR A 484 -10.02 9.71 -19.44
CA THR A 484 -9.30 10.94 -19.11
C THR A 484 -7.80 10.63 -18.92
N ASN A 485 -6.95 11.52 -19.42
CA ASN A 485 -5.49 11.42 -19.48
C ASN A 485 -4.93 10.33 -20.42
N LEU A 486 -5.78 9.67 -21.21
CA LEU A 486 -5.32 8.73 -22.23
C LEU A 486 -4.54 9.48 -23.33
N ARG A 487 -3.34 9.00 -23.68
CA ARG A 487 -2.38 9.68 -24.57
C ARG A 487 -2.23 8.97 -25.92
N PHE A 488 -2.62 9.64 -27.00
CA PHE A 488 -2.32 9.26 -28.39
C PHE A 488 -2.77 10.36 -29.37
N GLU A 489 -2.23 10.38 -30.60
CA GLU A 489 -2.59 11.36 -31.63
C GLU A 489 -3.95 11.05 -32.28
N PRO A 490 -4.82 12.05 -32.55
CA PRO A 490 -4.57 13.49 -32.42
C PRO A 490 -4.61 14.01 -30.98
N ALA A 491 -3.61 14.81 -30.61
CA ALA A 491 -3.46 15.45 -29.30
C ALA A 491 -2.98 16.90 -29.48
N GLY A 492 -3.31 17.78 -28.53
CA GLY A 492 -2.84 19.16 -28.56
C GLY A 492 -3.90 20.16 -28.13
N MET A 493 -3.75 21.40 -28.62
CA MET A 493 -4.67 22.51 -28.35
C MET A 493 -6.05 22.20 -28.93
N THR A 494 -7.09 22.62 -28.21
CA THR A 494 -8.48 22.50 -28.67
C THR A 494 -9.10 23.87 -28.96
N ASP A 495 -10.30 23.87 -29.54
CA ASP A 495 -11.16 25.04 -29.70
C ASP A 495 -12.15 25.25 -28.53
N ASP A 496 -12.05 24.44 -27.47
CA ASP A 496 -12.91 24.51 -26.28
C ASP A 496 -12.23 25.28 -25.14
N ALA A 497 -12.87 26.35 -24.67
CA ALA A 497 -12.36 27.17 -23.57
C ALA A 497 -12.24 26.39 -22.25
N ASP A 498 -13.10 25.40 -22.01
CA ASP A 498 -13.10 24.58 -20.80
C ASP A 498 -12.02 23.49 -20.85
N VAL A 499 -11.70 22.96 -22.04
CA VAL A 499 -10.74 21.86 -22.24
C VAL A 499 -9.62 22.27 -23.20
N ARG A 500 -8.85 23.29 -22.82
CA ARG A 500 -7.87 23.97 -23.70
C ARG A 500 -6.80 23.06 -24.33
N ILE A 501 -6.35 22.03 -23.63
CA ILE A 501 -5.36 21.06 -24.14
C ILE A 501 -5.87 19.66 -23.81
N ALA A 502 -5.88 18.79 -24.82
CA ALA A 502 -6.23 17.39 -24.68
C ALA A 502 -5.05 16.47 -25.07
N GLN A 503 -4.90 15.38 -24.33
CA GLN A 503 -3.84 14.38 -24.50
C GLN A 503 -4.17 13.33 -25.58
N SER A 504 -5.43 13.28 -25.97
CA SER A 504 -5.95 12.55 -27.13
C SER A 504 -7.36 13.05 -27.44
N MET A 505 -7.91 12.56 -28.54
CA MET A 505 -9.32 12.77 -28.86
C MET A 505 -10.27 12.23 -27.78
N MET A 506 -9.94 11.07 -27.20
CA MET A 506 -10.76 10.41 -26.18
C MET A 506 -10.73 11.17 -24.87
N ASP A 507 -9.55 11.67 -24.52
CA ASP A 507 -9.37 12.55 -23.37
C ASP A 507 -10.25 13.80 -23.49
N TYR A 508 -10.30 14.44 -24.66
CA TYR A 508 -11.21 15.56 -24.89
C TYR A 508 -12.69 15.18 -24.71
N ILE A 509 -13.14 14.12 -25.41
CA ILE A 509 -14.54 13.69 -25.42
C ILE A 509 -15.06 13.42 -24.01
N PHE A 510 -14.31 12.66 -23.20
CA PHE A 510 -14.77 12.29 -21.87
C PHE A 510 -14.66 13.43 -20.85
N ARG A 511 -13.69 14.35 -21.00
CA ARG A 511 -13.69 15.59 -20.21
C ARG A 511 -14.89 16.48 -20.54
N ARG A 512 -15.25 16.61 -21.82
CA ARG A 512 -16.42 17.39 -22.25
C ARG A 512 -17.72 16.77 -21.74
N LEU A 513 -17.90 15.46 -21.90
CA LEU A 513 -19.07 14.74 -21.36
C LEU A 513 -19.15 14.83 -19.83
N ALA A 514 -18.02 14.81 -19.12
CA ALA A 514 -18.00 15.03 -17.68
C ALA A 514 -18.50 16.43 -17.30
N LEU A 515 -18.03 17.46 -18.00
CA LEU A 515 -18.49 18.84 -17.78
C LEU A 515 -19.98 19.03 -18.10
N ASP A 516 -20.50 18.30 -19.08
CA ASP A 516 -21.89 18.45 -19.54
C ASP A 516 -22.89 17.64 -18.71
N TYR A 517 -22.50 16.46 -18.18
CA TYR A 517 -23.44 15.50 -17.59
C TYR A 517 -23.13 15.09 -16.15
N LEU A 518 -21.92 15.34 -15.62
CA LEU A 518 -21.61 15.00 -14.23
C LEU A 518 -21.83 16.19 -13.28
N PRO A 519 -22.41 15.96 -12.08
CA PRO A 519 -22.47 16.97 -11.02
C PRO A 519 -21.08 17.50 -10.65
N PHE A 520 -21.03 18.75 -10.18
CA PHE A 520 -19.79 19.42 -9.75
C PHE A 520 -18.96 18.55 -8.80
N GLU A 521 -19.57 17.98 -7.76
CA GLU A 521 -18.90 17.14 -6.76
C GLU A 521 -18.18 15.92 -7.36
N GLN A 522 -18.76 15.29 -8.39
CA GLN A 522 -18.15 14.13 -9.03
C GLN A 522 -16.99 14.55 -9.94
N ARG A 523 -17.18 15.59 -10.75
CA ARG A 523 -16.13 16.05 -11.68
C ARG A 523 -14.99 16.81 -10.99
N SER A 524 -15.23 17.48 -9.87
CA SER A 524 -14.21 18.16 -9.07
C SER A 524 -13.24 17.15 -8.42
N ALA A 525 -13.75 16.00 -7.96
CA ALA A 525 -12.93 14.89 -7.47
C ALA A 525 -11.97 14.36 -8.55
N MET A 526 -12.35 14.46 -9.82
CA MET A 526 -11.52 14.10 -10.98
C MET A 526 -10.64 15.26 -11.49
N GLY A 527 -10.66 16.42 -10.81
CA GLY A 527 -9.92 17.62 -11.22
C GLY A 527 -10.46 18.31 -12.48
N LEU A 528 -11.72 18.08 -12.84
CA LEU A 528 -12.36 18.62 -14.04
C LEU A 528 -13.23 19.85 -13.72
N TYR A 529 -12.74 21.00 -14.16
CA TYR A 529 -13.36 22.31 -13.92
C TYR A 529 -13.60 23.07 -15.22
N THR A 530 -14.66 23.87 -15.27
CA THR A 530 -14.90 24.82 -16.37
C THR A 530 -13.91 25.99 -16.32
N ALA A 531 -13.79 26.73 -17.41
CA ALA A 531 -12.97 27.95 -17.46
C ALA A 531 -13.44 29.00 -16.45
N ALA A 532 -14.76 29.14 -16.29
CA ALA A 532 -15.36 30.07 -15.33
C ALA A 532 -15.02 29.69 -13.88
N GLU A 533 -15.06 28.40 -13.53
CA GLU A 533 -14.69 27.91 -12.19
C GLU A 533 -13.20 28.10 -11.91
N ARG A 534 -12.34 27.86 -12.89
CA ARG A 534 -10.90 28.13 -12.75
C ARG A 534 -10.61 29.61 -12.58
N ALA A 535 -11.34 30.48 -13.28
CA ALA A 535 -11.23 31.93 -13.11
C ALA A 535 -11.71 32.36 -11.72
N ALA A 536 -12.86 31.85 -11.27
CA ALA A 536 -13.40 32.15 -9.94
C ALA A 536 -12.48 31.66 -8.81
N ALA A 537 -11.82 30.51 -8.96
CA ALA A 537 -10.86 30.00 -7.98
C ALA A 537 -9.63 30.90 -7.82
N LEU A 538 -9.18 31.58 -8.89
CA LEU A 538 -8.10 32.56 -8.80
C LEU A 538 -8.51 33.78 -7.95
N ASP A 539 -9.78 34.18 -8.03
CA ASP A 539 -10.32 35.31 -7.28
C ASP A 539 -10.69 34.93 -5.82
N ASN A 540 -10.97 33.65 -5.56
CA ASN A 540 -11.36 33.10 -4.24
C ASN A 540 -10.22 32.42 -3.46
N GLY A 541 -8.96 32.81 -3.70
CA GLY A 541 -7.83 32.30 -2.91
C GLY A 541 -7.46 30.83 -3.16
N GLY A 542 -7.84 30.28 -4.32
CA GLY A 542 -7.52 28.91 -4.75
C GLY A 542 -8.64 27.89 -4.53
N GLU A 543 -9.77 28.28 -3.92
CA GLU A 543 -10.91 27.38 -3.71
C GLU A 543 -11.80 27.28 -4.94
N TYR A 544 -11.98 26.05 -5.44
CA TYR A 544 -12.92 25.75 -6.52
C TYR A 544 -14.33 25.58 -5.95
N ALA A 545 -15.24 26.44 -6.37
CA ALA A 545 -16.67 26.37 -6.03
C ALA A 545 -17.52 26.36 -7.31
N PRO A 546 -18.73 25.75 -7.29
CA PRO A 546 -19.60 25.74 -8.45
C PRO A 546 -20.03 27.17 -8.80
N VAL A 547 -19.81 27.55 -10.07
CA VAL A 547 -20.30 28.83 -10.61
C VAL A 547 -21.60 28.56 -11.34
N ALA A 548 -22.68 29.26 -11.00
CA ALA A 548 -23.98 29.04 -11.64
C ALA A 548 -23.90 29.34 -13.14
N SER A 549 -24.14 28.32 -13.98
CA SER A 549 -24.20 28.48 -15.44
C SER A 549 -25.50 29.18 -15.85
N ALA A 550 -25.40 30.09 -16.82
CA ALA A 550 -26.53 30.72 -17.47
C ALA A 550 -27.00 29.83 -18.62
N ASP A 551 -27.87 28.85 -18.34
CA ASP A 551 -28.83 28.28 -19.30
C ASP A 551 -29.84 27.38 -18.58
N THR A 552 -30.85 27.99 -17.97
CA THR A 552 -32.22 27.45 -17.75
C THR A 552 -33.11 28.56 -17.15
N PRO A 553 -34.40 28.67 -17.51
CA PRO A 553 -35.21 29.86 -17.24
C PRO A 553 -35.61 29.98 -15.75
N LYS A 554 -35.25 31.10 -15.10
CA LYS A 554 -35.63 31.40 -13.71
C LYS A 554 -36.96 32.16 -13.61
N ALA A 555 -37.80 31.71 -12.67
CA ALA A 555 -38.77 32.56 -11.98
C ALA A 555 -38.07 33.42 -10.90
N VAL A 556 -38.63 34.59 -10.63
CA VAL A 556 -37.97 35.80 -10.07
C VAL A 556 -38.18 35.98 -8.55
N ALA A 557 -37.17 36.59 -7.89
CA ALA A 557 -37.22 37.65 -6.83
C ALA A 557 -36.36 37.36 -5.57
N PRO A 558 -35.95 38.38 -4.77
CA PRO A 558 -35.01 39.46 -5.08
C PRO A 558 -33.85 39.60 -4.05
N ALA A 559 -32.94 40.54 -4.34
CA ALA A 559 -31.61 40.77 -3.76
C ALA A 559 -31.53 41.43 -2.38
N VAL A 560 -30.37 41.27 -1.71
CA VAL A 560 -29.83 42.21 -0.70
C VAL A 560 -28.33 42.43 -0.96
N ALA A 561 -27.91 43.70 -0.90
CA ALA A 561 -26.59 44.24 -1.23
C ALA A 561 -25.56 44.14 -0.05
N PRO A 562 -24.25 44.37 -0.29
CA PRO A 562 -23.15 43.84 0.53
C PRO A 562 -22.64 44.81 1.62
N ALA A 563 -21.97 44.26 2.64
CA ALA A 563 -21.20 45.03 3.63
C ALA A 563 -19.68 44.85 3.42
N ALA A 564 -18.96 45.94 3.69
CA ALA A 564 -17.61 46.26 3.27
C ALA A 564 -16.47 45.41 3.86
N VAL A 565 -15.42 45.30 3.06
CA VAL A 565 -14.10 44.71 3.33
C VAL A 565 -13.26 45.61 4.26
N SER A 566 -12.58 45.03 5.24
CA SER A 566 -11.47 45.66 5.97
C SER A 566 -10.14 44.94 5.68
N LYS A 567 -9.12 45.70 5.28
CA LYS A 567 -7.77 45.26 4.88
C LYS A 567 -6.93 44.73 6.06
N PRO A 568 -6.09 43.70 5.87
CA PRO A 568 -4.99 43.40 6.78
C PRO A 568 -3.72 44.20 6.43
N VAL A 569 -3.00 44.59 7.49
CA VAL A 569 -1.71 45.29 7.47
C VAL A 569 -0.58 44.28 7.28
N ALA A 570 0.37 44.59 6.39
CA ALA A 570 1.54 43.77 6.11
C ALA A 570 2.63 43.93 7.18
N VAL A 571 3.13 42.83 7.73
CA VAL A 571 4.36 42.77 8.55
C VAL A 571 5.47 42.16 7.70
N LYS A 572 6.56 42.90 7.50
CA LYS A 572 7.79 42.45 6.84
C LYS A 572 8.70 41.81 7.88
N ILE A 573 9.08 40.56 7.69
CA ILE A 573 10.17 39.90 8.42
C ILE A 573 11.31 39.69 7.42
N GLU A 574 12.48 40.28 7.70
CA GLU A 574 13.69 40.05 6.91
C GLU A 574 14.43 38.82 7.44
N ALA A 575 14.76 37.88 6.54
CA ALA A 575 15.54 36.70 6.86
C ALA A 575 17.06 36.99 6.79
N ALA A 576 17.82 36.42 7.73
CA ALA A 576 19.27 36.40 7.71
C ALA A 576 19.80 35.46 6.59
N PRO A 577 21.03 35.68 6.07
CA PRO A 577 21.52 34.89 4.95
C PRO A 577 21.86 33.46 5.37
N LEU A 578 21.14 32.50 4.79
CA LEU A 578 21.48 31.08 4.84
C LEU A 578 22.77 30.85 4.04
N ALA A 579 23.78 30.23 4.67
CA ALA A 579 24.86 29.57 3.95
C ALA A 579 24.27 28.52 2.99
N ALA A 580 24.93 28.23 1.86
CA ALA A 580 24.44 27.32 0.83
C ALA A 580 24.03 25.95 1.41
N THR A 581 22.74 25.80 1.71
CA THR A 581 22.15 24.61 2.30
C THR A 581 21.65 23.70 1.19
N ILE A 582 22.14 22.47 1.22
CA ILE A 582 21.54 21.29 0.59
C ILE A 582 20.08 21.23 1.08
N GLY A 583 19.12 21.51 0.19
CA GLY A 583 17.71 21.69 0.52
C GLY A 583 16.90 20.40 0.53
N SER A 584 17.39 19.38 -0.19
CA SER A 584 16.76 18.06 -0.28
C SER A 584 17.79 16.93 -0.35
N SER A 585 17.34 15.69 -0.11
CA SER A 585 18.17 14.50 -0.33
C SER A 585 18.63 14.35 -1.79
N SER A 586 17.86 14.90 -2.73
CA SER A 586 18.22 14.95 -4.15
C SER A 586 19.40 15.89 -4.41
N ASP A 587 19.40 17.07 -3.78
CA ASP A 587 20.51 18.02 -3.88
C ASP A 587 21.80 17.44 -3.27
N LEU A 588 21.67 16.64 -2.19
CA LEU A 588 22.79 15.94 -1.58
C LEU A 588 23.36 14.88 -2.55
N LEU A 589 22.51 14.06 -3.15
CA LEU A 589 22.91 13.04 -4.12
C LEU A 589 23.59 13.64 -5.35
N GLU A 590 23.05 14.75 -5.87
CA GLU A 590 23.64 15.50 -6.98
C GLU A 590 24.99 16.12 -6.61
N SER A 591 25.13 16.66 -5.40
CA SER A 591 26.42 17.18 -4.91
C SER A 591 27.48 16.08 -4.76
N MET A 592 27.06 14.84 -4.54
CA MET A 592 27.91 13.64 -4.47
C MET A 592 28.14 12.99 -5.85
N GLY A 593 27.64 13.59 -6.94
CA GLY A 593 27.80 13.08 -8.31
C GLY A 593 26.92 11.87 -8.65
N ILE A 594 25.91 11.57 -7.83
CA ILE A 594 24.97 10.46 -8.03
C ILE A 594 23.71 11.02 -8.68
N LYS A 595 23.56 10.84 -10.00
CA LYS A 595 22.32 11.21 -10.70
C LYS A 595 21.18 10.27 -10.28
N SER A 596 20.10 10.83 -9.77
CA SER A 596 18.96 10.11 -9.17
C SER A 596 18.00 9.49 -10.20
N ASP A 597 18.19 9.79 -11.49
CA ASP A 597 17.24 9.63 -12.60
C ASP A 597 17.48 8.39 -13.49
N ALA A 598 18.07 7.31 -12.97
CA ALA A 598 18.27 6.12 -13.78
C ALA A 598 16.92 5.54 -14.28
N PRO A 599 16.73 5.38 -15.61
CA PRO A 599 15.46 5.01 -16.18
C PRO A 599 15.06 3.58 -15.81
N MET A 600 13.76 3.31 -15.81
CA MET A 600 13.24 1.96 -15.70
C MET A 600 13.43 1.23 -17.03
N CYS A 601 13.84 -0.03 -16.98
CA CYS A 601 13.99 -0.83 -18.18
C CYS A 601 12.63 -1.05 -18.85
N MET A 602 12.54 -0.71 -20.14
CA MET A 602 11.33 -0.87 -20.94
C MET A 602 10.92 -2.35 -21.13
N THR A 603 11.82 -3.30 -20.85
CA THR A 603 11.56 -4.74 -20.99
C THR A 603 11.20 -5.40 -19.65
N CYS A 604 12.02 -5.16 -18.62
CA CYS A 604 11.92 -5.87 -17.33
C CYS A 604 11.22 -5.02 -16.25
N GLY A 605 11.07 -3.70 -16.45
CA GLY A 605 10.56 -2.76 -15.46
C GLY A 605 11.48 -2.56 -14.25
N VAL A 606 12.72 -3.03 -14.30
CA VAL A 606 13.72 -2.85 -13.23
C VAL A 606 14.48 -1.54 -13.45
N LYS A 607 14.77 -0.80 -12.37
CA LYS A 607 15.59 0.42 -12.44
C LYS A 607 16.97 0.06 -12.97
N MET A 608 17.35 0.66 -14.09
CA MET A 608 18.59 0.31 -14.77
C MET A 608 19.79 0.91 -14.02
N ARG A 609 20.94 0.24 -14.07
CA ARG A 609 22.19 0.71 -13.47
C ARG A 609 23.05 1.39 -14.53
N MET A 610 23.69 2.51 -14.19
CA MET A 610 24.59 3.19 -15.10
C MET A 610 25.83 2.33 -15.39
N SER A 611 26.13 2.16 -16.67
CA SER A 611 27.29 1.45 -17.21
C SER A 611 27.90 2.28 -18.33
N GLY A 612 28.86 3.15 -17.98
CA GLY A 612 29.44 4.12 -18.90
C GLY A 612 28.44 5.21 -19.29
N ALA A 613 28.28 5.46 -20.59
CA ALA A 613 27.32 6.45 -21.12
C ALA A 613 25.88 5.91 -21.26
N CYS A 614 25.65 4.64 -20.92
CA CYS A 614 24.36 3.96 -21.03
C CYS A 614 23.94 3.32 -19.72
N PHE A 615 22.74 2.73 -19.71
CA PHE A 615 22.21 1.96 -18.59
C PHE A 615 22.06 0.48 -18.97
N VAL A 616 22.21 -0.40 -17.98
CA VAL A 616 22.05 -1.86 -18.07
C VAL A 616 20.95 -2.31 -17.10
N CYS A 617 19.98 -3.12 -17.55
CA CYS A 617 19.04 -3.83 -16.66
C CYS A 617 19.77 -5.04 -16.09
N GLU A 618 20.05 -5.04 -14.79
CA GLU A 618 20.63 -6.21 -14.11
C GLU A 618 19.65 -7.41 -14.08
N GLY A 619 18.34 -7.16 -14.21
CA GLY A 619 17.30 -8.21 -14.22
C GLY A 619 17.13 -8.97 -15.53
N CYS A 620 17.46 -8.39 -16.69
CA CYS A 620 17.30 -9.06 -17.99
C CYS A 620 18.44 -8.83 -18.98
N GLY A 621 19.49 -8.10 -18.58
CA GLY A 621 20.66 -7.80 -19.42
C GLY A 621 20.42 -6.75 -20.51
N ASN A 622 19.22 -6.18 -20.63
CA ASN A 622 18.92 -5.21 -21.68
C ASN A 622 19.64 -3.87 -21.45
N THR A 623 20.12 -3.22 -22.51
CA THR A 623 20.84 -1.93 -22.43
C THR A 623 19.99 -0.78 -22.97
N SER A 624 20.24 0.44 -22.52
CA SER A 624 19.52 1.64 -22.97
C SER A 624 20.03 2.18 -24.32
N GLY A 625 20.67 1.35 -25.14
CA GLY A 625 21.06 1.71 -26.51
C GLY A 625 22.57 1.89 -26.78
N CYS A 626 23.46 1.39 -25.93
CA CYS A 626 24.88 1.22 -26.30
C CYS A 626 25.10 -0.25 -26.66
N SER A 627 25.63 -0.47 -27.87
CA SER A 627 26.12 -1.76 -28.38
C SER A 627 27.38 -2.22 -27.66
#